data_AF-A0AA90GN18-F1
#
_entry.id   AF-A0AA90GN18-F1
#
_cell.length_a   1.000
_cell.length_b   1.000
_cell.length_c   1.000
_cell.angle_alpha   90.00
_cell.angle_beta   90.00
_cell.angle_gamma   90.00
#
_symmetry.space_group_name_H-M   'P 1'
#
loop_
_entity.id
_entity.type
_entity.pdbx_description
1 polymer ?
#
loop_
_entity_poly.entity_id
_entity_poly.type
_entity_poly.pdbx_seq_one_letter_code
_entity_poly.pdbx_strand_id
1 'polypeptide(L)' 'MPAPDNRQGGIVCKSHFKRIKSYLEYTAEQKLSIVHGAKPRLGSVQPTIVGSVDRDNPWFVEAMFGPVSVLF' A
#
# COMPACT_ATOMS: atom_id res chain seq x y z
N MET A 1 -25.73 -17.76 -5.67
CA MET A 1 -25.22 -16.42 -6.01
C MET A 1 -23.72 -16.54 -6.25
N PRO A 2 -23.16 -16.02 -7.35
CA PRO A 2 -21.71 -15.95 -7.46
C PRO A 2 -21.17 -15.15 -6.28
N ALA A 3 -20.00 -15.55 -5.76
CA ALA A 3 -19.31 -14.74 -4.77
C ALA A 3 -19.13 -13.32 -5.34
N PRO A 4 -19.24 -12.26 -4.51
CA PRO A 4 -18.94 -10.91 -4.95
C PRO A 4 -17.59 -10.90 -5.66
N ASP A 5 -17.51 -10.30 -6.85
CA ASP A 5 -16.25 -10.20 -7.62
C ASP A 5 -15.17 -9.37 -6.88
N ASN A 6 -15.57 -8.72 -5.77
CA ASN A 6 -14.65 -8.02 -4.91
C ASN A 6 -13.86 -8.99 -4.01
N ARG A 7 -12.63 -9.30 -4.42
CA ARG A 7 -11.69 -10.11 -3.62
C ARG A 7 -10.93 -9.32 -2.54
N GLN A 8 -11.21 -8.02 -2.40
CA GLN A 8 -10.50 -7.15 -1.46
C GLN A 8 -11.46 -6.24 -0.66
N GLY A 9 -11.35 -6.29 0.66
CA GLY A 9 -12.09 -5.40 1.56
C GLY A 9 -11.52 -3.99 1.64
N GLY A 10 -12.24 -3.10 2.34
CA GLY A 10 -11.74 -1.78 2.70
C GLY A 10 -10.69 -1.83 3.82
N ILE A 11 -10.00 -0.72 4.06
CA ILE A 11 -9.15 -0.56 5.23
C ILE A 11 -10.02 -0.33 6.45
N VAL A 12 -9.70 -1.01 7.56
CA VAL A 12 -10.55 -1.12 8.76
C VAL A 12 -10.96 0.23 9.38
N CYS A 13 -10.10 1.25 9.32
CA CYS A 13 -10.40 2.55 9.89
C CYS A 13 -9.66 3.71 9.20
N LYS A 14 -10.15 4.94 9.42
CA LYS A 14 -9.62 6.16 8.78
C LYS A 14 -8.16 6.45 9.13
N SER A 15 -7.75 6.20 10.39
CA SER A 15 -6.37 6.42 10.82
C SER A 15 -5.41 5.46 10.10
N HIS A 16 -5.80 4.20 9.95
CA HIS A 16 -5.03 3.20 9.22
C HIS A 16 -4.94 3.55 7.72
N PHE A 17 -6.04 3.95 7.11
CA PHE A 17 -6.04 4.42 5.72
C PHE A 17 -5.12 5.63 5.51
N LYS A 18 -5.14 6.59 6.44
CA LYS A 18 -4.27 7.77 6.41
C LYS A 18 -2.80 7.39 6.55
N ARG A 19 -2.47 6.42 7.41
CA ARG A 19 -1.10 5.87 7.52
C ARG A 19 -0.65 5.27 6.20
N ILE A 20 -1.42 4.38 5.57
CA ILE A 20 -1.02 3.80 4.27
C ILE A 20 -0.81 4.91 3.22
N LYS A 21 -1.68 5.93 3.19
CA LYS A 21 -1.54 7.07 2.27
C LYS A 21 -0.22 7.84 2.48
N SER A 22 0.19 8.08 3.73
CA SER A 22 1.45 8.80 3.99
C SER A 22 2.68 8.03 3.52
N TYR A 23 2.66 6.69 3.58
CA TYR A 23 3.76 5.91 3.03
C TYR A 23 3.77 5.94 1.49
N LEU A 24 2.61 5.94 0.83
CA LEU A 24 2.55 6.13 -0.63
C LEU A 24 3.09 7.50 -1.03
N GLU A 25 2.83 8.55 -0.25
CA GLU A 25 3.41 9.88 -0.44
C GLU A 25 4.94 9.85 -0.24
N TYR A 26 5.42 9.22 0.84
CA TYR A 26 6.85 8.98 1.09
C TYR A 26 7.54 8.23 -0.06
N THR A 27 6.84 7.30 -0.71
CA THR A 27 7.34 6.55 -1.88
C THR A 27 7.70 7.50 -3.03
N ALA A 28 6.84 8.49 -3.28
CA ALA A 28 7.08 9.51 -4.30
C ALA A 28 8.24 10.44 -3.89
N GLU A 29 8.32 10.83 -2.61
CA GLU A 29 9.41 11.68 -2.09
C GLU A 29 10.78 10.99 -2.21
N GLN A 30 10.85 9.70 -1.89
CA GLN A 30 12.07 8.88 -1.99
C GLN A 30 12.36 8.37 -3.40
N LYS A 31 11.51 8.72 -4.39
CA LYS A 31 11.64 8.26 -5.78
C LYS A 31 11.70 6.74 -5.92
N LEU A 32 11.03 6.03 -5.02
CA LEU A 32 10.87 4.58 -5.10
C LEU A 32 9.93 4.23 -6.27
N SER A 33 10.07 3.04 -6.81
CA SER A 33 9.30 2.61 -7.97
C SER A 33 7.93 2.06 -7.54
N ILE A 34 6.84 2.52 -8.15
CA ILE A 34 5.53 1.88 -8.02
C ILE A 34 5.37 0.93 -9.21
N VAL A 35 5.50 -0.37 -8.95
CA VAL A 35 5.38 -1.42 -9.96
C VAL A 35 3.90 -1.69 -10.28
N HIS A 36 3.03 -1.61 -9.26
CA HIS A 36 1.59 -1.81 -9.42
C HIS A 36 0.79 -1.08 -8.32
N GLY A 37 -0.45 -0.69 -8.62
CA GLY A 37 -1.40 -0.18 -7.64
C GLY A 37 -1.22 1.30 -7.28
N ALA A 38 -1.11 1.58 -5.98
CA ALA A 38 -0.97 2.92 -5.38
C ALA A 38 -2.10 3.91 -5.69
N LYS A 39 -3.33 3.41 -5.86
CA LYS A 39 -4.53 4.23 -6.10
C LYS A 39 -5.50 4.10 -4.93
N PRO A 40 -5.47 5.03 -3.96
CA PRO A 40 -6.46 5.09 -2.89
C PRO A 40 -7.84 5.45 -3.44
N ARG A 41 -8.90 4.80 -2.97
CA ARG A 41 -10.31 5.13 -3.28
C ARG A 41 -11.18 4.92 -2.05
N LEU A 42 -11.92 5.94 -1.61
CA LEU A 42 -13.04 5.82 -0.66
C LEU A 42 -12.81 4.81 0.51
N GLY A 43 -11.65 4.88 1.18
CA GLY A 43 -11.32 4.01 2.32
C GLY A 43 -10.71 2.65 1.97
N SER A 44 -10.45 2.35 0.70
CA SER A 44 -9.67 1.20 0.24
C SER A 44 -8.41 1.65 -0.53
N VAL A 45 -7.41 0.78 -0.55
CA VAL A 45 -6.18 0.97 -1.33
C VAL A 45 -6.03 -0.26 -2.22
N GLN A 46 -5.80 -0.08 -3.52
CA GLN A 46 -5.50 -1.21 -4.40
C GLN A 46 -4.28 -1.99 -3.92
N PRO A 47 -4.17 -3.30 -4.21
CA PRO A 47 -2.97 -4.05 -3.92
C PRO A 47 -1.80 -3.35 -4.61
N THR A 48 -0.78 -3.00 -3.83
CA THR A 48 0.31 -2.12 -4.27
C THR A 48 1.62 -2.86 -4.16
N ILE A 49 2.44 -2.75 -5.20
CA ILE A 49 3.81 -3.28 -5.20
C ILE A 49 4.75 -2.10 -5.35
N VAL A 50 5.58 -1.88 -4.33
CA VAL A 50 6.66 -0.89 -4.32
C VAL A 50 7.98 -1.62 -4.59
N GLY A 51 8.76 -1.14 -5.55
CA GLY A 51 10.06 -1.70 -5.92
C GLY A 51 11.21 -0.76 -5.63
N SER A 52 12.43 -1.29 -5.77
CA SER A 52 13.69 -0.59 -5.44
C SER A 52 13.76 -0.19 -3.96
N VAL A 53 13.23 -1.05 -3.07
CA VAL A 53 13.20 -0.79 -1.63
C VAL A 53 14.42 -1.41 -0.96
N ASP A 54 15.33 -0.58 -0.45
CA ASP A 54 16.48 -1.04 0.33
C ASP A 54 16.06 -1.63 1.69
N ARG A 55 16.93 -2.48 2.27
CA ARG A 55 16.63 -3.22 3.51
C ARG A 55 16.51 -2.35 4.76
N ASP A 56 17.07 -1.14 4.74
CA ASP A 56 16.96 -0.15 5.80
C ASP A 56 15.80 0.83 5.58
N ASN A 57 15.09 0.73 4.46
CA ASN A 57 13.94 1.57 4.15
C ASN A 57 12.76 1.24 5.09
N PRO A 58 12.00 2.24 5.59
CA PRO A 58 10.81 2.00 6.40
C PRO A 58 9.78 1.07 5.75
N TRP A 59 9.70 1.05 4.42
CA TRP A 59 8.87 0.10 3.69
C TRP A 59 9.24 -1.36 3.91
N PHE A 60 10.51 -1.66 4.20
CA PHE A 60 11.00 -3.02 4.47
C PHE A 60 10.98 -3.36 5.97
N VAL A 61 11.32 -2.40 6.83
CA VAL A 61 11.52 -2.63 8.27
C VAL A 61 10.21 -2.65 9.06
N GLU A 62 9.24 -1.83 8.67
CA GLU A 62 8.01 -1.65 9.44
C GLU A 62 6.82 -2.42 8.86
N ALA A 63 6.02 -3.01 9.76
CA ALA A 63 4.78 -3.67 9.36
C ALA A 63 3.68 -2.64 9.03
N MET A 64 3.25 -2.64 7.75
CA MET A 64 2.25 -1.69 7.24
C MET A 64 0.80 -2.13 7.41
N PHE A 65 0.55 -3.44 7.59
CA PHE A 65 -0.79 -4.01 7.81
C PHE A 65 -1.85 -3.59 6.78
N GLY A 66 -1.41 -3.42 5.52
CA GLY A 66 -2.26 -3.11 4.38
C GLY A 66 -1.92 -3.98 3.17
N PRO A 67 -2.61 -3.80 2.04
CA PRO A 67 -2.39 -4.56 0.82
C PRO A 67 -1.17 -4.04 0.04
N VAL A 68 -0.02 -3.93 0.70
CA VAL A 68 1.22 -3.44 0.11
C VAL A 68 2.31 -4.48 0.25
N SER A 69 3.06 -4.70 -0.82
CA SER A 69 4.24 -5.58 -0.85
C SER A 69 5.43 -4.81 -1.39
N VAL A 70 6.62 -5.17 -0.89
CA VAL A 70 7.89 -4.57 -1.30
C VAL A 70 8.72 -5.55 -2.09
N LEU A 71 9.34 -5.07 -3.16
CA LEU A 71 10.38 -5.74 -3.90
C LEU A 71 11.71 -5.04 -3.59
N PHE A 72 12.66 -5.84 -3.13
CA PHE A 72 14.03 -5.47 -2.80
C PHE A 72 14.99 -5.98 -3.87
#